data_AF-A0A4D6DK79-F1
#
_entry.id   AF-A0A4D6DK79-F1
#
_cell.length_a   1.000
_cell.length_b   1.000
_cell.length_c   1.000
_cell.angle_alpha   90.00
_cell.angle_beta   90.00
_cell.angle_gamma   90.00
#
_symmetry.space_group_name_H-M   'P 1'
#
loop_
_entity.id
_entity.type
_entity.pdbx_description
1 polymer ?
#
loop_
_entity_poly.entity_id
_entity_poly.type
_entity_poly.pdbx_seq_one_letter_code
_entity_poly.pdbx_strand_id
1 'polypeptide(L)'
;LALSDDLLKANSFIEGVSHKIRRQIEELERVSGVVTSSLTVNGVPGDCFLTTFVWDDDKYPTMSPFREIVDGIDVQIAKTEDDLKVHVAEYYIVRSQLNAINRKQAGSLAVRDLSNLVKPEDIISSEHLTTLVAIVSKYSQKDWLSSYETLTTYVVPRSSKKLHEDNEYALYTVTLFSRDADNFRTKAREKNFQVRDFEYNPETQESRKQELEKLIQDQETLRSSLLQWCYTSYGEVFSS
;
A
#
# COMPACT_ATOMS: atom_id res chain seq x y z
N LEU A 1 -24.50 7.76 45.17
CA LEU A 1 -24.79 8.67 44.05
C LEU A 1 -23.54 8.87 43.19
N ALA A 2 -22.46 9.49 43.68
CA ALA A 2 -21.21 9.65 42.91
C ALA A 2 -20.65 8.36 42.26
N LEU A 3 -20.56 7.25 43.01
CA LEU A 3 -20.11 5.95 42.49
C LEU A 3 -20.99 5.39 41.36
N SER A 4 -22.30 5.67 41.39
CA SER A 4 -23.21 5.22 40.33
C SER A 4 -22.98 6.01 39.04
N ASP A 5 -22.72 7.31 39.16
CA ASP A 5 -22.44 8.16 38.01
C ASP A 5 -21.07 7.83 37.40
N ASP A 6 -20.09 7.48 38.22
CA ASP A 6 -18.76 7.09 37.75
C ASP A 6 -18.79 5.74 37.04
N LEU A 7 -19.60 4.77 37.50
CA LEU A 7 -19.81 3.51 36.77
C LEU A 7 -20.48 3.70 35.42
N LEU A 8 -21.45 4.62 35.32
CA LEU A 8 -22.08 4.92 34.03
C LEU A 8 -21.08 5.52 33.03
N LYS A 9 -20.13 6.35 33.51
CA LYS A 9 -19.05 6.88 32.69
C LYS A 9 -18.08 5.80 32.26
N ALA A 10 -17.61 4.95 33.19
CA ALA A 10 -16.71 3.84 32.90
C ALA A 10 -17.34 2.90 31.86
N ASN A 11 -18.61 2.48 32.07
CA ASN A 11 -19.33 1.64 31.11
C ASN A 11 -19.42 2.28 29.72
N SER A 12 -19.77 3.57 29.63
CA SER A 12 -19.85 4.28 28.35
C SER A 12 -18.49 4.37 27.64
N PHE A 13 -17.41 4.51 28.42
CA PHE A 13 -16.05 4.55 27.89
C PHE A 13 -15.62 3.18 27.35
N ILE A 14 -15.81 2.11 28.12
CA ILE A 14 -15.50 0.72 27.75
C ILE A 14 -16.27 0.32 26.49
N GLU A 15 -17.58 0.59 26.44
CA GLU A 15 -18.41 0.36 25.26
C GLU A 15 -17.87 1.12 24.03
N GLY A 16 -17.45 2.38 24.22
CA GLY A 16 -16.83 3.19 23.18
C GLY A 16 -15.54 2.58 22.63
N VAL A 17 -14.67 2.04 23.50
CA VAL A 17 -13.42 1.37 23.09
C VAL A 17 -13.71 0.04 22.38
N SER A 18 -14.64 -0.76 22.91
CA SER A 18 -15.10 -2.01 22.27
C SER A 18 -15.59 -1.78 20.85
N HIS A 19 -16.44 -0.76 20.65
CA HIS A 19 -16.93 -0.39 19.33
C HIS A 19 -15.83 0.09 18.38
N LYS A 20 -14.83 0.83 18.87
CA LYS A 20 -13.67 1.24 18.05
C LYS A 20 -12.87 0.03 17.56
N ILE A 21 -12.59 -0.93 18.45
CA ILE A 21 -11.88 -2.16 18.10
C ILE A 21 -12.70 -2.98 17.09
N ARG A 22 -13.99 -3.17 17.33
CA ARG A 22 -14.91 -3.87 16.42
C ARG A 22 -14.91 -3.26 15.02
N ARG A 23 -15.03 -1.93 14.93
CA ARG A 23 -14.98 -1.22 13.65
C ARG A 23 -13.64 -1.41 12.93
N GLN A 24 -12.53 -1.45 13.68
CA GLN A 24 -11.21 -1.69 13.11
C GLN A 24 -11.09 -3.12 12.55
N ILE A 25 -11.64 -4.12 13.22
CA ILE A 25 -11.70 -5.51 12.72
C ILE A 25 -12.47 -5.57 11.40
N GLU A 26 -13.69 -5.01 11.38
CA GLU A 26 -14.55 -4.99 10.18
C GLU A 26 -13.86 -4.33 8.98
N GLU A 27 -13.08 -3.26 9.22
CA GLU A 27 -12.28 -2.64 8.17
C GLU A 27 -11.16 -3.55 7.66
N LEU A 28 -10.40 -4.18 8.56
CA LEU A 28 -9.26 -5.05 8.19
C LEU A 28 -9.72 -6.32 7.47
N GLU A 29 -10.86 -6.89 7.86
CA GLU A 29 -11.51 -8.02 7.20
C GLU A 29 -12.04 -7.67 5.80
N ARG A 30 -12.66 -6.49 5.66
CA ARG A 30 -13.11 -6.00 4.35
C ARG A 30 -11.94 -5.87 3.38
N VAL A 31 -10.76 -5.47 3.87
CA VAL A 31 -9.55 -5.35 3.06
C VAL A 31 -8.99 -6.72 2.65
N SER A 32 -9.09 -7.74 3.51
CA SER A 32 -8.60 -9.10 3.22
C SER A 32 -9.56 -9.93 2.37
N GLY A 33 -10.86 -9.57 2.34
CA GLY A 33 -11.91 -10.38 1.73
C GLY A 33 -12.32 -11.60 2.58
N VAL A 34 -11.74 -11.75 3.77
CA VAL A 34 -12.10 -12.78 4.75
C VAL A 34 -12.96 -12.12 5.82
N VAL A 35 -14.25 -12.46 5.85
CA VAL A 35 -15.18 -12.00 6.87
C VAL A 35 -15.37 -13.13 7.88
N THR A 36 -14.98 -12.93 9.13
CA THR A 36 -15.38 -13.86 10.19
C THR A 36 -16.83 -13.55 10.60
N SER A 37 -17.65 -14.60 10.70
CA SER A 37 -19.09 -14.46 10.89
C SER A 37 -19.50 -14.05 12.31
N SER A 38 -18.58 -14.06 13.27
CA SER A 38 -18.85 -13.64 14.66
C SER A 38 -17.57 -13.34 15.43
N LEU A 39 -17.51 -12.18 16.07
CA LEU A 39 -16.50 -11.89 17.09
C LEU A 39 -16.68 -12.84 18.28
N THR A 40 -15.56 -13.33 18.81
CA THR A 40 -15.55 -14.23 19.96
C THR A 40 -14.85 -13.58 21.15
N VAL A 41 -15.25 -13.97 22.35
CA VAL A 41 -14.68 -13.61 23.63
C VAL A 41 -14.21 -14.92 24.26
N ASN A 42 -12.90 -15.06 24.47
CA ASN A 42 -12.28 -16.33 24.91
C ASN A 42 -12.67 -17.56 24.06
N GLY A 43 -12.83 -17.36 22.75
CA GLY A 43 -13.21 -18.41 21.80
C GLY A 43 -14.71 -18.76 21.75
N VAL A 44 -15.55 -18.05 22.51
CA VAL A 44 -17.00 -18.25 22.56
C VAL A 44 -17.71 -17.03 21.94
N PRO A 45 -18.81 -17.18 21.17
CA PRO A 45 -19.59 -16.04 20.70
C PRO A 45 -20.07 -15.15 21.84
N GLY A 46 -20.14 -13.82 21.62
CA GLY A 46 -20.52 -12.85 22.66
C GLY A 46 -21.84 -13.20 23.37
N ASP A 47 -22.87 -13.60 22.63
CA ASP A 47 -24.17 -13.99 23.22
C ASP A 47 -24.04 -15.18 24.17
N CYS A 48 -23.23 -16.18 23.80
CA CYS A 48 -22.97 -17.35 24.65
C CYS A 48 -22.15 -16.94 25.89
N PHE A 49 -21.14 -16.09 25.74
CA PHE A 49 -20.35 -15.58 26.86
C PHE A 49 -21.24 -14.89 27.91
N LEU A 50 -22.20 -14.06 27.48
CA LEU A 50 -23.13 -13.39 28.39
C LEU A 50 -24.00 -14.37 29.20
N THR A 51 -24.36 -15.51 28.60
CA THR A 51 -25.16 -16.54 29.31
C THR A 51 -24.34 -17.39 30.29
N THR A 52 -23.02 -17.40 30.16
CA THR A 52 -22.10 -18.20 30.98
C THR A 52 -21.06 -17.34 31.71
N PHE A 53 -21.33 -16.05 31.86
CA PHE A 53 -20.39 -15.12 32.49
C PHE A 53 -20.08 -15.55 33.93
N VAL A 54 -18.79 -15.58 34.26
CA VAL A 54 -18.29 -15.82 35.62
C VAL A 54 -17.32 -14.70 35.95
N TRP A 55 -17.45 -14.15 37.16
CA TRP A 55 -16.54 -13.14 37.65
C TRP A 55 -15.12 -13.71 37.75
N ASP A 56 -14.16 -13.01 37.15
CA ASP A 56 -12.75 -13.36 37.19
C ASP A 56 -12.13 -12.79 38.48
N ASP A 57 -12.14 -13.59 39.56
CA ASP A 57 -11.60 -13.17 40.87
C ASP A 57 -10.07 -13.02 40.86
N ASP A 58 -9.37 -13.70 39.94
CA ASP A 58 -7.93 -13.56 39.78
C ASP A 58 -7.58 -12.20 39.13
N LYS A 59 -8.39 -11.75 38.16
CA LYS A 59 -8.22 -10.46 37.47
C LYS A 59 -8.84 -9.29 38.24
N TYR A 60 -9.97 -9.52 38.91
CA TYR A 60 -10.71 -8.51 39.66
C TYR A 60 -11.01 -9.02 41.09
N PRO A 61 -10.02 -8.99 42.01
CA PRO A 61 -10.17 -9.60 43.32
C PRO A 61 -11.33 -8.98 44.12
N THR A 62 -12.28 -9.81 44.54
CA THR A 62 -13.44 -9.38 45.34
C THR A 62 -13.08 -8.80 46.70
N MET A 63 -11.85 -9.05 47.16
CA MET A 63 -11.29 -8.52 48.40
C MET A 63 -10.72 -7.09 48.25
N SER A 64 -10.54 -6.60 47.03
CA SER A 64 -10.07 -5.24 46.76
C SER A 64 -11.19 -4.21 46.93
N PRO A 65 -10.89 -2.98 47.36
CA PRO A 65 -11.86 -1.89 47.36
C PRO A 65 -12.47 -1.70 45.96
N PHE A 66 -13.79 -1.61 45.89
CA PHE A 66 -14.52 -1.48 44.62
C PHE A 66 -13.96 -0.37 43.69
N ARG A 67 -13.57 0.77 44.27
CA ARG A 67 -12.99 1.88 43.51
C ARG A 67 -11.65 1.51 42.85
N GLU A 68 -10.82 0.71 43.51
CA GLU A 68 -9.54 0.26 42.94
C GLU A 68 -9.76 -0.70 41.77
N ILE A 69 -10.81 -1.54 41.85
CA ILE A 69 -11.19 -2.43 40.74
C ILE A 69 -11.61 -1.59 39.52
N VAL A 70 -12.49 -0.61 39.72
CA VAL A 70 -12.97 0.29 38.65
C VAL A 70 -11.83 1.10 38.04
N ASP A 71 -11.02 1.76 38.87
CA ASP A 71 -9.88 2.56 38.42
C ASP A 71 -8.86 1.67 37.66
N GLY A 72 -8.65 0.43 38.09
CA GLY A 72 -7.81 -0.56 37.41
C GLY A 72 -8.33 -0.95 36.04
N ILE A 73 -9.64 -1.19 35.91
CA ILE A 73 -10.30 -1.44 34.62
C ILE A 73 -10.12 -0.23 33.70
N ASP A 74 -10.42 0.98 34.18
CA ASP A 74 -10.32 2.21 33.37
C ASP A 74 -8.90 2.42 32.84
N VAL A 75 -7.86 2.22 33.69
CA VAL A 75 -6.46 2.31 33.27
C VAL A 75 -6.11 1.26 32.22
N GLN A 76 -6.57 0.02 32.39
CA GLN A 76 -6.33 -1.04 31.42
C GLN A 76 -6.96 -0.69 30.06
N ILE A 77 -8.22 -0.26 30.07
CA ILE A 77 -9.00 0.05 28.86
C ILE A 77 -8.44 1.29 28.15
N ALA A 78 -8.02 2.31 28.90
CA ALA A 78 -7.34 3.48 28.34
C ALA A 78 -6.02 3.11 27.66
N LYS A 79 -5.23 2.23 28.29
CA LYS A 79 -4.01 1.70 27.68
C LYS A 79 -4.30 0.93 26.39
N THR A 80 -5.31 0.06 26.38
CA THR A 80 -5.74 -0.65 25.17
C THR A 80 -6.17 0.33 24.08
N GLU A 81 -6.86 1.42 24.40
CA GLU A 81 -7.23 2.43 23.41
C GLU A 81 -5.99 3.10 22.79
N ASP A 82 -4.99 3.43 23.61
CA ASP A 82 -3.77 4.08 23.12
C ASP A 82 -2.91 3.11 22.28
N ASP A 83 -2.79 1.85 22.70
CA ASP A 83 -2.11 0.81 21.93
C ASP A 83 -2.80 0.58 20.57
N LEU A 84 -4.15 0.59 20.53
CA LEU A 84 -4.92 0.54 19.28
C LEU A 84 -4.52 1.68 18.35
N LYS A 85 -4.46 2.93 18.85
CA LYS A 85 -4.08 4.10 18.03
C LYS A 85 -2.69 3.94 17.44
N VAL A 86 -1.73 3.43 18.21
CA VAL A 86 -0.34 3.22 17.77
C VAL A 86 -0.30 2.18 16.65
N HIS A 87 -0.84 0.98 16.87
CA HIS A 87 -0.82 -0.09 15.88
C HIS A 87 -1.56 0.30 14.58
N VAL A 88 -2.68 1.01 14.72
CA VAL A 88 -3.43 1.55 13.59
C VAL A 88 -2.57 2.56 12.81
N ALA A 89 -1.92 3.50 13.49
CA ALA A 89 -1.08 4.50 12.83
C ALA A 89 0.08 3.87 12.06
N GLU A 90 0.78 2.90 12.64
CA GLU A 90 1.88 2.16 11.99
C GLU A 90 1.42 1.47 10.70
N TYR A 91 0.30 0.75 10.75
CA TYR A 91 -0.30 0.11 9.58
C TYR A 91 -0.66 1.13 8.48
N TYR A 92 -1.27 2.26 8.86
CA TYR A 92 -1.71 3.27 7.91
C TYR A 92 -0.57 4.02 7.24
N ILE A 93 0.57 4.19 7.91
CA ILE A 93 1.77 4.78 7.31
C ILE A 93 2.25 3.92 6.13
N VAL A 94 2.45 2.62 6.34
CA VAL A 94 2.92 1.70 5.28
C VAL A 94 1.88 1.59 4.16
N ARG A 95 0.60 1.48 4.50
CA ARG A 95 -0.51 1.46 3.52
C ARG A 95 -0.52 2.74 2.67
N SER A 96 -0.28 3.91 3.27
CA SER A 96 -0.23 5.19 2.55
C SER A 96 0.97 5.26 1.59
N GLN A 97 2.14 4.81 2.03
CA GLN A 97 3.34 4.74 1.21
C GLN A 97 3.14 3.85 -0.03
N LEU A 98 2.57 2.65 0.15
CA LEU A 98 2.25 1.75 -0.96
C LEU A 98 1.24 2.36 -1.94
N ASN A 99 0.18 3.00 -1.42
CA ASN A 99 -0.80 3.67 -2.28
C ASN A 99 -0.18 4.80 -3.11
N ALA A 100 0.77 5.56 -2.55
CA ALA A 100 1.49 6.59 -3.28
C ALA A 100 2.35 6.00 -4.41
N ILE A 101 3.04 4.88 -4.15
CA ILE A 101 3.82 4.16 -5.17
C ILE A 101 2.91 3.62 -6.28
N ASN A 102 1.82 2.93 -5.91
CA ASN A 102 0.87 2.35 -6.85
C ASN A 102 0.23 3.42 -7.75
N ARG A 103 -0.11 4.60 -7.20
CA ARG A 103 -0.62 5.72 -8.00
C ARG A 103 0.38 6.21 -9.05
N LYS A 104 1.68 6.28 -8.71
CA LYS A 104 2.74 6.66 -9.66
C LYS A 104 2.89 5.62 -10.79
N GLN A 105 2.60 4.34 -10.50
CA GLN A 105 2.67 3.25 -11.47
C GLN A 105 1.39 3.08 -12.30
N ALA A 106 0.24 3.59 -11.87
CA ALA A 106 -1.05 3.38 -12.54
C ALA A 106 -1.42 4.44 -13.61
N GLY A 107 -0.62 5.50 -13.77
CA GLY A 107 -0.89 6.56 -14.76
C GLY A 107 -0.71 6.10 -16.22
N SER A 108 -1.16 6.93 -17.17
CA SER A 108 -0.91 6.73 -18.61
C SER A 108 0.59 6.68 -18.91
N LEU A 109 1.01 5.95 -19.95
CA LEU A 109 2.42 5.85 -20.37
C LEU A 109 3.09 7.23 -20.53
N ALA A 110 2.34 8.28 -20.89
CA ALA A 110 2.79 9.67 -21.00
C ALA A 110 3.42 10.26 -19.72
N VAL A 111 2.98 9.82 -18.53
CA VAL A 111 3.41 10.37 -17.23
C VAL A 111 3.86 9.34 -16.20
N ARG A 112 3.49 8.06 -16.37
CA ARG A 112 3.84 6.95 -15.47
C ARG A 112 5.36 6.67 -15.42
N ASP A 113 5.79 6.07 -14.33
CA ASP A 113 7.12 5.46 -14.19
C ASP A 113 7.31 4.24 -15.11
N LEU A 114 8.40 4.25 -15.89
CA LEU A 114 8.70 3.25 -16.92
C LEU A 114 9.66 2.15 -16.42
N SER A 115 10.18 2.23 -15.20
CA SER A 115 11.19 1.30 -14.69
C SER A 115 10.71 -0.15 -14.72
N ASN A 116 9.42 -0.38 -14.46
CA ASN A 116 8.82 -1.73 -14.47
C ASN A 116 8.41 -2.21 -15.88
N LEU A 117 8.52 -1.36 -16.90
CA LEU A 117 8.09 -1.67 -18.28
C LEU A 117 9.26 -1.93 -19.22
N VAL A 118 10.46 -1.47 -18.86
CA VAL A 118 11.68 -1.57 -19.68
C VAL A 118 12.60 -2.58 -19.04
N LYS A 119 12.91 -3.67 -19.75
CA LYS A 119 13.84 -4.69 -19.28
C LYS A 119 15.29 -4.31 -19.61
N PRO A 120 16.29 -4.84 -18.88
CA PRO A 120 17.70 -4.63 -19.23
C PRO A 120 18.03 -5.03 -20.68
N GLU A 121 17.37 -6.07 -21.19
CA GLU A 121 17.53 -6.56 -22.57
C GLU A 121 17.04 -5.55 -23.62
N ASP A 122 16.16 -4.63 -23.24
CA ASP A 122 15.58 -3.63 -24.14
C ASP A 122 16.46 -2.37 -24.27
N ILE A 123 17.52 -2.25 -23.46
CA ILE A 123 18.40 -1.07 -23.41
C ILE A 123 19.81 -1.43 -23.83
N ILE A 124 20.26 -0.80 -24.90
CA ILE A 124 21.66 -0.77 -25.32
C ILE A 124 22.25 0.56 -24.87
N SER A 125 23.20 0.50 -23.93
CA SER A 125 24.02 1.63 -23.52
C SER A 125 25.50 1.28 -23.73
N SER A 126 26.15 2.00 -24.65
CA SER A 126 27.58 1.90 -24.90
C SER A 126 28.18 3.30 -25.04
N GLU A 127 29.51 3.40 -25.18
CA GLU A 127 30.19 4.70 -25.35
C GLU A 127 29.61 5.53 -26.51
N HIS A 128 29.08 4.88 -27.55
CA HIS A 128 28.64 5.54 -28.77
C HIS A 128 27.17 5.33 -29.09
N LEU A 129 26.50 4.34 -28.47
CA LEU A 129 25.09 4.05 -28.71
C LEU A 129 24.28 4.27 -27.43
N THR A 130 23.12 4.87 -27.61
CA THR A 130 22.12 5.04 -26.55
C THR A 130 20.77 4.56 -27.04
N THR A 131 19.95 4.08 -26.12
CA THR A 131 18.58 3.68 -26.39
C THR A 131 17.65 4.69 -25.76
N LEU A 132 16.83 5.34 -26.59
CA LEU A 132 15.80 6.26 -26.14
C LEU A 132 14.45 5.53 -26.07
N VAL A 133 13.60 6.01 -25.17
CA VAL A 133 12.25 5.48 -24.99
C VAL A 133 11.24 6.49 -25.54
N ALA A 134 10.50 6.09 -26.56
CA ALA A 134 9.51 6.91 -27.24
C ALA A 134 8.08 6.48 -26.88
N ILE A 135 7.25 7.45 -26.54
CA ILE A 135 5.83 7.31 -26.30
C ILE A 135 5.12 7.84 -27.54
N VAL A 136 4.38 6.94 -28.20
CA VAL A 136 3.74 7.19 -29.49
C VAL A 136 2.23 6.99 -29.31
N SER A 137 1.42 7.95 -29.78
CA SER A 137 -0.04 7.76 -29.79
C SER A 137 -0.40 6.50 -30.59
N LYS A 138 -1.44 5.78 -30.14
CA LYS A 138 -1.94 4.59 -30.83
C LYS A 138 -2.25 4.83 -32.30
N TYR A 139 -2.76 6.01 -32.65
CA TYR A 139 -3.05 6.39 -34.03
C TYR A 139 -1.80 6.65 -34.88
N SER A 140 -0.68 7.00 -34.24
CA SER A 140 0.57 7.36 -34.91
C SER A 140 1.60 6.23 -34.92
N GLN A 141 1.27 5.01 -34.46
CA GLN A 141 2.21 3.87 -34.47
C GLN A 141 2.72 3.55 -35.88
N LYS A 142 1.85 3.63 -36.91
CA LYS A 142 2.24 3.40 -38.30
C LYS A 142 3.21 4.48 -38.80
N ASP A 143 2.94 5.74 -38.48
CA ASP A 143 3.81 6.87 -38.85
C ASP A 143 5.18 6.76 -38.16
N TRP A 144 5.19 6.39 -36.87
CA TRP A 144 6.43 6.11 -36.13
C TRP A 144 7.27 5.04 -36.84
N LEU A 145 6.70 3.86 -37.08
CA LEU A 145 7.43 2.75 -37.72
C LEU A 145 7.93 3.09 -39.13
N SER A 146 7.19 3.94 -39.86
CA SER A 146 7.58 4.34 -41.22
C SER A 146 8.62 5.46 -41.27
N SER A 147 8.84 6.20 -40.18
CA SER A 147 9.63 7.43 -40.23
C SER A 147 10.74 7.56 -39.19
N TYR A 148 10.73 6.78 -38.10
CA TYR A 148 11.73 6.91 -37.03
C TYR A 148 13.18 6.77 -37.53
N GLU A 149 13.42 5.89 -38.51
CA GLU A 149 14.75 5.66 -39.12
C GLU A 149 15.29 6.87 -39.89
N THR A 150 14.40 7.78 -40.29
CA THR A 150 14.72 8.95 -41.12
C THR A 150 14.63 10.27 -40.37
N LEU A 151 14.28 10.23 -39.07
CA LEU A 151 14.21 11.43 -38.24
C LEU A 151 15.58 12.11 -38.12
N THR A 152 16.64 11.31 -37.99
CA THR A 152 18.02 11.79 -37.98
C THR A 152 18.96 10.77 -38.64
N THR A 153 20.16 11.21 -38.99
CA THR A 153 21.13 10.41 -39.78
C THR A 153 21.70 9.22 -39.00
N TYR A 154 21.77 9.30 -37.67
CA TYR A 154 22.49 8.31 -36.86
C TYR A 154 21.56 7.36 -36.08
N VAL A 155 20.38 7.07 -36.63
CA VAL A 155 19.46 6.06 -36.10
C VAL A 155 19.87 4.67 -36.59
N VAL A 156 19.85 3.67 -35.69
CA VAL A 156 20.09 2.27 -36.08
C VAL A 156 18.81 1.71 -36.73
N PRO A 157 18.82 1.29 -38.00
CA PRO A 157 17.64 0.73 -38.67
C PRO A 157 17.16 -0.55 -37.98
N ARG A 158 15.85 -0.79 -38.01
CA ARG A 158 15.18 -1.94 -37.35
C ARG A 158 15.46 -2.06 -35.84
N SER A 159 15.90 -0.98 -35.19
CA SER A 159 16.14 -0.98 -33.73
C SER A 159 14.88 -0.72 -32.92
N SER A 160 13.81 -0.18 -33.54
CA SER A 160 12.60 0.16 -32.80
C SER A 160 11.77 -1.05 -32.42
N LYS A 161 11.56 -1.27 -31.11
CA LYS A 161 10.77 -2.39 -30.57
C LYS A 161 9.62 -1.85 -29.69
N LYS A 162 8.40 -2.38 -29.88
CA LYS A 162 7.27 -2.08 -28.98
C LYS A 162 7.43 -2.87 -27.69
N LEU A 163 7.41 -2.18 -26.54
CA LEU A 163 7.52 -2.79 -25.22
C LEU A 163 6.15 -2.98 -24.54
N HIS A 164 5.33 -1.93 -24.58
CA HIS A 164 4.03 -1.90 -23.91
C HIS A 164 3.05 -1.05 -24.72
N GLU A 165 1.75 -1.31 -24.58
CA GLU A 165 0.68 -0.49 -25.15
C GLU A 165 -0.42 -0.33 -24.10
N ASP A 166 -0.88 0.90 -23.87
CA ASP A 166 -2.07 1.19 -23.08
C ASP A 166 -3.25 1.61 -24.00
N ASN A 167 -4.30 2.20 -23.43
CA ASN A 167 -5.48 2.59 -24.21
C ASN A 167 -5.21 3.70 -25.24
N GLU A 168 -4.21 4.56 -25.00
CA GLU A 168 -3.96 5.79 -25.77
C GLU A 168 -2.58 5.80 -26.45
N TYR A 169 -1.60 5.12 -25.87
CA TYR A 169 -0.19 5.21 -26.22
C TYR A 169 0.47 3.83 -26.34
N ALA A 170 1.56 3.79 -27.11
CA ALA A 170 2.48 2.67 -27.19
C ALA A 170 3.89 3.14 -26.85
N LEU A 171 4.58 2.33 -26.06
CA LEU A 171 5.97 2.52 -25.65
C LEU A 171 6.88 1.79 -26.63
N TYR A 172 7.78 2.52 -27.27
CA TYR A 172 8.80 2.02 -28.17
C TYR A 172 10.20 2.31 -27.64
N THR A 173 11.15 1.45 -27.92
CA THR A 173 12.58 1.78 -27.85
C THR A 173 13.09 2.24 -29.21
N VAL A 174 14.19 2.95 -29.25
CA VAL A 174 14.95 3.24 -30.47
C VAL A 174 16.43 3.39 -30.10
N THR A 175 17.32 2.73 -30.85
CA THR A 175 18.76 2.83 -30.64
C THR A 175 19.36 3.75 -31.69
N LEU A 176 20.22 4.67 -31.24
CA LEU A 176 20.90 5.64 -32.09
C LEU A 176 22.25 6.02 -31.49
N PHE A 177 23.06 6.77 -32.24
CA PHE A 177 24.32 7.27 -31.72
C PHE A 177 24.08 8.34 -30.65
N SER A 178 24.79 8.24 -29.53
CA SER A 178 24.63 9.13 -28.37
C SER A 178 24.77 10.61 -28.72
N ARG A 179 25.65 10.95 -29.66
CA ARG A 179 25.85 12.34 -30.13
C ARG A 179 24.65 12.98 -30.82
N ASP A 180 23.69 12.18 -31.29
CA ASP A 180 22.54 12.63 -32.08
C ASP A 180 21.22 12.53 -31.28
N ALA A 181 21.30 12.16 -30.00
CA ALA A 181 20.14 11.96 -29.13
C ALA A 181 19.27 13.21 -29.00
N ASP A 182 19.86 14.39 -28.81
CA ASP A 182 19.12 15.64 -28.65
C ASP A 182 18.46 16.13 -29.95
N ASN A 183 19.14 15.92 -31.07
CA ASN A 183 18.59 16.20 -32.39
C ASN A 183 17.40 15.27 -32.68
N PHE A 184 17.53 13.98 -32.34
CA PHE A 184 16.44 13.02 -32.47
C PHE A 184 15.24 13.38 -31.59
N ARG A 185 15.46 13.76 -30.32
CA ARG A 185 14.38 14.24 -29.43
C ARG A 185 13.63 15.42 -30.03
N THR A 186 14.36 16.37 -30.63
CA THR A 186 13.78 17.56 -31.27
C THR A 186 12.92 17.16 -32.49
N LYS A 187 13.46 16.33 -33.38
CA LYS A 187 12.75 15.86 -34.59
C LYS A 187 11.57 14.96 -34.28
N ALA A 188 11.68 14.11 -33.27
CA ALA A 188 10.58 13.31 -32.75
C ALA A 188 9.44 14.21 -32.23
N ARG A 189 9.78 15.27 -31.47
CA ARG A 189 8.80 16.22 -30.94
C ARG A 189 8.08 17.01 -32.05
N GLU A 190 8.78 17.41 -33.11
CA GLU A 190 8.17 18.04 -34.30
C GLU A 190 7.07 17.17 -34.93
N LYS A 191 7.19 15.84 -34.81
CA LYS A 191 6.18 14.85 -35.25
C LYS A 191 5.18 14.43 -34.18
N ASN A 192 5.15 15.12 -33.04
CA ASN A 192 4.32 14.77 -31.88
C ASN A 192 4.65 13.42 -31.22
N PHE A 193 5.88 12.91 -31.39
CA PHE A 193 6.39 11.78 -30.62
C PHE A 193 7.05 12.29 -29.34
N GLN A 194 6.67 11.74 -28.20
CA GLN A 194 7.25 12.12 -26.92
C GLN A 194 8.40 11.17 -26.58
N VAL A 195 9.63 11.65 -26.62
CA VAL A 195 10.80 10.88 -26.15
C VAL A 195 11.03 11.20 -24.67
N ARG A 196 11.06 10.16 -23.83
CA ARG A 196 11.35 10.25 -22.39
C ARG A 196 12.83 10.05 -22.15
N ASP A 197 13.37 10.86 -21.23
CA ASP A 197 14.67 10.57 -20.64
C ASP A 197 14.52 9.40 -19.69
N PHE A 198 15.15 8.29 -20.06
CA PHE A 198 15.15 7.07 -19.28
C PHE A 198 16.58 6.53 -19.26
N GLU A 199 17.20 6.62 -18.09
CA GLU A 199 18.50 6.00 -17.85
C GLU A 199 18.26 4.69 -17.10
N TYR A 200 18.61 3.58 -17.75
CA TYR A 200 18.51 2.27 -17.11
C TYR A 200 19.70 2.10 -16.17
N ASN A 201 19.43 2.10 -14.86
CA ASN A 201 20.41 1.73 -13.85
C ASN A 201 19.91 0.48 -13.10
N PRO A 202 20.56 -0.69 -13.28
CA PRO A 202 20.09 -1.95 -12.71
C PRO A 202 20.08 -1.94 -11.18
N GLU A 203 21.05 -1.30 -10.54
CA GLU A 203 21.13 -1.21 -9.08
C GLU A 203 19.94 -0.43 -8.51
N THR A 204 19.61 0.70 -9.14
CA THR A 204 18.47 1.52 -8.70
C THR A 204 17.12 0.83 -8.92
N GLN A 205 16.97 0.06 -10.01
CA GLN A 205 15.73 -0.66 -10.27
C GLN A 205 15.53 -1.83 -9.31
N GLU A 206 16.59 -2.61 -9.09
CA GLU A 206 16.55 -3.74 -8.16
C GLU A 206 16.27 -3.24 -6.73
N SER A 207 16.92 -2.16 -6.30
CA SER A 207 16.66 -1.54 -5.00
C SER A 207 15.20 -1.10 -4.84
N ARG A 208 14.61 -0.45 -5.85
CA ARG A 208 13.18 -0.04 -5.82
C ARG A 208 12.24 -1.23 -5.79
N LYS A 209 12.57 -2.30 -6.52
CA LYS A 209 11.78 -3.53 -6.55
C LYS A 209 11.79 -4.21 -5.17
N GLN A 210 12.97 -4.33 -4.56
CA GLN A 210 13.13 -4.87 -3.21
C GLN A 210 12.41 -4.02 -2.16
N GLU A 211 12.47 -2.69 -2.28
CA GLU A 211 11.73 -1.78 -1.39
C GLU A 211 10.21 -1.99 -1.52
N LEU A 212 9.70 -2.13 -2.75
CA LEU A 212 8.28 -2.39 -2.98
C LEU A 212 7.84 -3.76 -2.42
N GLU A 213 8.62 -4.81 -2.68
CA GLU A 213 8.34 -6.16 -2.14
C GLU A 213 8.36 -6.16 -0.62
N LYS A 214 9.33 -5.47 -0.02
CA LYS A 214 9.40 -5.30 1.43
C LYS A 214 8.17 -4.55 1.98
N LEU A 215 7.77 -3.44 1.36
CA LEU A 215 6.59 -2.69 1.81
C LEU A 215 5.31 -3.52 1.71
N ILE A 216 5.15 -4.33 0.65
CA ILE A 216 4.00 -5.24 0.50
C ILE A 216 4.00 -6.27 1.63
N GLN A 217 5.15 -6.88 1.93
CA GLN A 217 5.28 -7.84 3.01
C GLN A 217 5.03 -7.20 4.38
N ASP A 218 5.58 -6.01 4.63
CA ASP A 218 5.40 -5.25 5.86
C ASP A 218 3.92 -4.88 6.05
N GLN A 219 3.23 -4.45 4.99
CA GLN A 219 1.80 -4.16 5.03
C GLN A 219 0.99 -5.38 5.46
N GLU A 220 1.25 -6.54 4.87
CA GLU A 220 0.50 -7.77 5.16
C GLU A 220 0.79 -8.31 6.57
N THR A 221 2.06 -8.20 7.00
CA THR A 221 2.50 -8.59 8.33
C THR A 221 1.86 -7.70 9.41
N LEU A 222 1.92 -6.38 9.24
CA LEU A 222 1.30 -5.41 10.14
C LEU A 222 -0.22 -5.57 10.16
N ARG A 223 -0.86 -5.78 9.01
CA ARG A 223 -2.30 -6.02 8.92
C ARG A 223 -2.72 -7.24 9.73
N SER A 224 -2.01 -8.36 9.54
CA SER A 224 -2.31 -9.62 10.22
C SER A 224 -2.07 -9.52 11.72
N SER A 225 -0.96 -8.90 12.12
CA SER A 225 -0.64 -8.66 13.53
C SER A 225 -1.65 -7.74 14.20
N LEU A 226 -2.04 -6.62 13.57
CA LEU A 226 -3.06 -5.70 14.07
C LEU A 226 -4.42 -6.40 14.18
N LEU A 227 -4.82 -7.18 13.18
CA LEU A 227 -6.09 -7.91 13.21
C LEU A 227 -6.13 -8.92 14.36
N GLN A 228 -5.06 -9.71 14.54
CA GLN A 228 -4.96 -10.66 15.65
C GLN A 228 -5.00 -9.95 17.01
N TRP A 229 -4.26 -8.84 17.14
CA TRP A 229 -4.28 -8.02 18.35
C TRP A 229 -5.69 -7.49 18.63
N CYS A 230 -6.40 -6.96 17.63
CA CYS A 230 -7.77 -6.49 17.77
C CYS A 230 -8.74 -7.58 18.25
N TYR A 231 -8.63 -8.82 17.77
CA TYR A 231 -9.49 -9.90 18.27
C TYR A 231 -9.24 -10.20 19.75
N THR A 232 -7.97 -10.28 20.17
CA THR A 232 -7.61 -10.50 21.57
C THR A 232 -8.10 -9.35 22.45
N SER A 233 -7.80 -8.10 22.06
CA SER A 233 -8.19 -6.91 22.82
C SER A 233 -9.70 -6.71 22.85
N TYR A 234 -10.43 -7.07 21.79
CA TYR A 234 -11.90 -7.06 21.82
C TYR A 234 -12.43 -8.01 22.89
N GLY A 235 -11.90 -9.23 22.96
CA GLY A 235 -12.28 -10.20 24.00
C GLY A 235 -12.01 -9.67 25.41
N GLU A 236 -10.82 -9.11 25.63
CA GLU A 236 -10.44 -8.55 26.93
C GLU A 236 -11.29 -7.35 27.35
N VAL A 237 -11.54 -6.41 26.43
CA VAL A 237 -12.37 -5.23 26.67
C VAL A 237 -13.84 -5.61 26.90
N PHE A 238 -14.36 -6.58 26.14
CA PHE A 238 -15.74 -7.05 26.29
C PHE A 238 -15.97 -7.80 27.61
N SER A 239 -14.96 -8.51 28.12
CA SER A 239 -15.04 -9.27 29.37
C SER A 239 -14.73 -8.43 30.63
N SER A 240 -14.29 -7.18 30.46
CA SER A 240 -13.93 -6.27 31.57
C SER A 240 -15.17 -5.54 32.08
#